data_AF-A0A968VVN8-F1
#
_entry.id   AF-A0A968VVN8-F1
#
_cell.length_a   1.000
_cell.length_b   1.000
_cell.length_c   1.000
_cell.angle_alpha   90.00
_cell.angle_beta   90.00
_cell.angle_gamma   90.00
#
_symmetry.space_group_name_H-M   'P 1'
#
loop_
_entity.id
_entity.type
_entity.pdbx_description
1 polymer ?
#
loop_
_entity_poly.entity_id
_entity_poly.type
_entity_poly.pdbx_seq_one_letter_code
_entity_poly.pdbx_strand_id
1 'polypeptide(L)'
;MSGPETAEVNDLQAAFRIKQVELINSSFYFKSFNAGIENKGMDFSNMRFNPIDIELRDLELMGDSIGFNIENLMFKDASGFELRKLSSEFSLCDRFIWLRDYSIETGELTLDGKEIKLDFDRFSQFSVPGMYSNVTFNINIDHAQGYVNGIKHFVPSFAGFKHKFAFAGQVTGPLDNLKGKKISLQYANNTEFVGDFELKGLPDIQKTFIYANTKGLSSNKMEVEEIIGAFTGSMFKLPDVLAPFGVVSFNGVYAGLIDDFVTYGKFYTELGEISTDILLSPAKNGQFGFNGKLRSNGLWLAPLLKSDSAAIGNISFSLSANGNLLNDTINAKVNGAVNSLEVNHYTYRNILLSGVIREKDFKGMVSVKDSYLDFDFDGHVDFNSDTAHFDFSANLNSANLYKLNIDTTDKKSTASFLLKAKGKATDASNFNGNISLINSLFVKSDKQLQLYNVDLVAARSKDSARLSVSSSFLDAEITGKYNFKTFLPATLRALRSFVEAANLDTIHAAGLHDNSFKYSLAIKETRGITNFLCLILKLAAIPL
;
A
#
# COMPACT_ATOMS: atom_id res chain seq x y z
N MET A 1 64.27 49.65 -7.32
CA MET A 1 62.93 49.81 -7.93
C MET A 1 62.99 49.24 -9.32
N SER A 2 62.58 48.00 -9.47
CA SER A 2 62.40 47.29 -10.74
C SER A 2 61.00 46.69 -10.61
N GLY A 3 60.06 47.23 -11.39
CA GLY A 3 58.66 46.82 -11.34
C GLY A 3 58.48 45.36 -11.77
N PRO A 4 57.33 44.74 -11.44
CA PRO A 4 57.04 43.40 -11.92
C PRO A 4 56.68 43.48 -13.40
N GLU A 5 57.38 42.68 -14.22
CA GLU A 5 56.94 42.33 -15.57
C GLU A 5 55.56 41.66 -15.47
N THR A 6 54.57 42.33 -16.05
CA THR A 6 53.28 41.74 -16.38
C THR A 6 53.53 40.67 -17.43
N ALA A 7 53.38 39.40 -17.05
CA ALA A 7 53.27 38.31 -18.02
C ALA A 7 52.03 38.58 -18.88
N GLU A 8 52.25 38.85 -20.17
CA GLU A 8 51.19 38.92 -21.17
C GLU A 8 50.40 37.62 -21.13
N VAL A 9 49.10 37.74 -20.88
CA VAL A 9 48.14 36.69 -21.16
C VAL A 9 48.15 36.54 -22.67
N ASN A 10 48.80 35.49 -23.16
CA ASN A 10 48.74 35.11 -24.56
C ASN A 10 47.27 34.83 -24.91
N ASP A 11 46.62 35.77 -25.57
CA ASP A 11 45.34 35.55 -26.26
C ASP A 11 45.53 34.36 -27.20
N LEU A 12 44.93 33.23 -26.87
CA LEU A 12 44.81 32.10 -27.79
C LEU A 12 43.99 32.58 -28.99
N GLN A 13 44.66 33.00 -30.05
CA GLN A 13 44.01 33.40 -31.29
C GLN A 13 43.26 32.18 -31.87
N ALA A 14 41.97 32.37 -32.19
CA ALA A 14 41.20 31.37 -32.92
C ALA A 14 41.92 30.99 -34.21
N ALA A 15 42.12 29.68 -34.42
CA ALA A 15 42.77 29.16 -35.63
C ALA A 15 41.93 29.45 -36.88
N PHE A 16 40.60 29.56 -36.72
CA PHE A 16 39.66 29.83 -37.79
C PHE A 16 38.33 30.38 -37.22
N ARG A 17 37.70 31.34 -37.94
CA ARG A 17 36.42 31.95 -37.57
C ARG A 17 35.48 32.05 -38.78
N ILE A 18 34.23 31.61 -38.63
CA ILE A 18 33.14 31.85 -39.59
C ILE A 18 32.02 32.62 -38.87
N LYS A 19 31.63 33.78 -39.42
CA LYS A 19 30.56 34.60 -38.84
C LYS A 19 29.19 33.93 -38.88
N GLN A 20 28.87 33.24 -39.98
CA GLN A 20 27.57 32.61 -40.17
C GLN A 20 27.71 31.37 -41.06
N VAL A 21 27.03 30.29 -40.68
CA VAL A 21 26.84 29.09 -41.48
C VAL A 21 25.34 28.85 -41.61
N GLU A 22 24.86 28.69 -42.85
CA GLU A 22 23.46 28.40 -43.14
C GLU A 22 23.35 27.19 -44.07
N LEU A 23 22.56 26.19 -43.66
CA LEU A 23 22.14 25.07 -44.49
C LEU A 23 20.62 25.07 -44.55
N ILE A 24 20.06 25.07 -45.75
CA ILE A 24 18.61 25.08 -45.98
C ILE A 24 18.25 23.84 -46.78
N ASN A 25 17.25 23.10 -46.30
CA ASN A 25 16.68 21.91 -46.90
C ASN A 25 17.77 20.94 -47.40
N SER A 26 18.79 20.76 -46.56
CA SER A 26 19.95 19.94 -46.88
C SER A 26 19.71 18.50 -46.47
N SER A 27 20.64 17.61 -46.82
CA SER A 27 20.62 16.22 -46.37
C SER A 27 22.01 15.79 -45.93
N PHE A 28 22.08 15.05 -44.82
CA PHE A 28 23.31 14.45 -44.32
C PHE A 28 23.14 12.93 -44.21
N TYR A 29 24.14 12.20 -44.69
CA TYR A 29 24.18 10.74 -44.65
C TYR A 29 25.52 10.29 -44.09
N PHE A 30 25.48 9.53 -43.00
CA PHE A 30 26.64 8.87 -42.43
C PHE A 30 26.39 7.38 -42.30
N LYS A 31 27.36 6.56 -42.70
CA LYS A 31 27.33 5.11 -42.50
C LYS A 31 28.72 4.59 -42.12
N SER A 32 28.81 3.98 -40.95
CA SER A 32 29.95 3.19 -40.51
C SER A 32 29.81 1.75 -41.00
N PHE A 33 30.81 1.25 -41.72
CA PHE A 33 30.81 -0.12 -42.26
C PHE A 33 31.31 -1.17 -41.26
N ASN A 34 31.84 -0.74 -40.11
CA ASN A 34 32.44 -1.62 -39.09
C ASN A 34 31.57 -1.80 -37.84
N ALA A 35 30.40 -1.17 -37.77
CA ALA A 35 29.48 -1.28 -36.64
C ALA A 35 28.44 -2.39 -36.88
N GLY A 36 28.07 -3.12 -35.83
CA GLY A 36 26.92 -4.03 -35.87
C GLY A 36 25.62 -3.24 -36.03
N ILE A 37 24.60 -3.86 -36.64
CA ILE A 37 23.27 -3.23 -36.82
C ILE A 37 22.60 -3.08 -35.45
N GLU A 38 22.28 -1.85 -35.05
CA GLU A 38 21.51 -1.55 -33.85
C GLU A 38 20.01 -1.49 -34.19
N ASN A 39 19.25 -2.53 -33.83
CA ASN A 39 17.84 -2.68 -34.24
C ASN A 39 16.83 -1.93 -33.36
N LYS A 40 17.27 -1.12 -32.39
CA LYS A 40 16.38 -0.40 -31.45
C LYS A 40 16.93 1.00 -31.14
N GLY A 41 16.18 2.03 -31.52
CA GLY A 41 16.52 3.43 -31.24
C GLY A 41 17.15 4.15 -32.44
N MET A 42 17.85 5.25 -32.16
CA MET A 42 18.64 5.98 -33.15
C MET A 42 19.91 5.19 -33.48
N ASP A 43 20.15 4.92 -34.77
CA ASP A 43 21.32 4.19 -35.23
C ASP A 43 22.47 5.17 -35.52
N PHE A 44 23.32 5.40 -34.53
CA PHE A 44 24.49 6.29 -34.66
C PHE A 44 25.51 5.80 -35.69
N SER A 45 25.43 4.52 -36.11
CA SER A 45 26.27 3.96 -37.16
C SER A 45 25.69 4.15 -38.57
N ASN A 46 24.43 4.58 -38.70
CA ASN A 46 23.75 4.84 -39.97
C ASN A 46 22.77 6.01 -39.80
N MET A 47 23.30 7.21 -39.58
CA MET A 47 22.52 8.43 -39.41
C MET A 47 22.08 8.99 -40.76
N ARG A 48 20.80 9.36 -40.86
CA ARG A 48 20.24 9.94 -42.09
C ARG A 48 19.36 11.14 -41.74
N PHE A 49 19.93 12.33 -41.86
CA PHE A 49 19.21 13.56 -41.55
C PHE A 49 18.65 14.16 -42.84
N ASN A 50 17.31 14.16 -42.96
CA ASN A 50 16.62 14.75 -44.10
C ASN A 50 15.15 15.12 -43.76
N PRO A 51 14.75 16.39 -43.86
CA PRO A 51 15.61 17.55 -44.12
C PRO A 51 16.54 17.84 -42.94
N ILE A 52 17.58 18.63 -43.18
CA ILE A 52 18.35 19.32 -42.14
C ILE A 52 18.46 20.81 -42.48
N ASP A 53 18.07 21.64 -41.52
CA ASP A 53 18.22 23.10 -41.54
C ASP A 53 19.12 23.52 -40.37
N ILE A 54 20.13 24.34 -40.65
CA ILE A 54 21.08 24.83 -39.66
C ILE A 54 21.32 26.33 -39.88
N GLU A 55 21.19 27.14 -38.82
CA GLU A 55 21.70 28.50 -38.75
C GLU A 55 22.65 28.60 -37.54
N LEU A 56 23.94 28.79 -37.82
CA LEU A 56 24.98 29.01 -36.80
C LEU A 56 25.57 30.41 -36.92
N ARG A 57 25.95 31.01 -35.80
CA ARG A 57 26.70 32.26 -35.73
C ARG A 57 28.00 32.09 -34.95
N ASP A 58 28.98 32.91 -35.31
CA ASP A 58 30.25 33.06 -34.59
C ASP A 58 30.95 31.72 -34.32
N LEU A 59 31.11 30.91 -35.38
CA LEU A 59 31.85 29.65 -35.29
C LEU A 59 33.33 29.95 -35.14
N GLU A 60 33.89 29.49 -34.03
CA GLU A 60 35.30 29.63 -33.70
C GLU A 60 35.93 28.25 -33.46
N LEU A 61 37.09 28.01 -34.07
CA LEU A 61 37.94 26.85 -33.79
C LEU A 61 39.18 27.33 -33.03
N MET A 62 39.37 26.84 -31.81
CA MET A 62 40.48 27.16 -30.92
C MET A 62 41.16 25.87 -30.46
N GLY A 63 42.26 25.49 -31.12
CA GLY A 63 42.96 24.24 -30.81
C GLY A 63 42.08 23.01 -31.09
N ASP A 64 41.73 22.27 -30.04
CA ASP A 64 40.84 21.09 -30.07
C ASP A 64 39.37 21.43 -29.79
N SER A 65 39.06 22.71 -29.56
CA SER A 65 37.76 23.18 -29.13
C SER A 65 37.05 23.93 -30.26
N ILE A 66 35.77 23.63 -30.47
CA ILE A 66 34.88 24.34 -31.38
C ILE A 66 33.74 24.99 -30.57
N GLY A 67 33.44 26.25 -30.86
CA GLY A 67 32.32 26.97 -30.25
C GLY A 67 31.52 27.72 -31.31
N PHE A 68 30.21 27.82 -31.13
CA PHE A 68 29.30 28.60 -31.99
C PHE A 68 27.95 28.82 -31.30
N ASN A 69 27.21 29.83 -31.74
CA ASN A 69 25.81 30.03 -31.36
C ASN A 69 24.92 29.29 -32.36
N ILE A 70 24.08 28.38 -31.86
CA ILE A 70 23.03 27.75 -32.65
C ILE A 70 21.81 28.66 -32.56
N GLU A 71 21.47 29.32 -33.66
CA GLU A 71 20.22 30.10 -33.76
C GLU A 71 19.04 29.17 -34.03
N ASN A 72 19.25 28.20 -34.93
CA ASN A 72 18.29 27.14 -35.23
C ASN A 72 19.00 25.89 -35.75
N LEU A 73 18.66 24.72 -35.20
CA LEU A 73 18.95 23.42 -35.78
C LEU A 73 17.67 22.58 -35.81
N MET A 74 17.33 22.08 -36.99
CA MET A 74 16.20 21.20 -37.24
C MET A 74 16.66 20.02 -38.09
N PHE A 75 16.26 18.82 -37.72
CA PHE A 75 16.46 17.65 -38.57
C PHE A 75 15.46 16.54 -38.27
N LYS A 76 15.30 15.65 -39.24
CA LYS A 76 14.61 14.38 -39.07
C LYS A 76 15.54 13.22 -39.40
N ASP A 77 15.65 12.28 -38.47
CA ASP A 77 16.43 11.05 -38.63
C ASP A 77 15.60 9.88 -39.17
N ALA A 78 16.25 8.91 -39.83
CA ALA A 78 15.62 7.68 -40.31
C ALA A 78 15.01 6.79 -39.22
N SER A 79 15.46 6.90 -37.97
CA SER A 79 14.84 6.24 -36.81
C SER A 79 13.45 6.80 -36.47
N GLY A 80 13.07 7.94 -37.04
CA GLY A 80 11.82 8.65 -36.74
C GLY A 80 11.96 9.75 -35.71
N PHE A 81 13.15 9.94 -35.12
CA PHE A 81 13.42 11.09 -34.25
C PHE A 81 13.37 12.40 -35.05
N GLU A 82 12.67 13.39 -34.52
CA GLU A 82 12.50 14.71 -35.12
C GLU A 82 12.91 15.78 -34.10
N LEU A 83 13.99 16.51 -34.41
CA LEU A 83 14.36 17.74 -33.74
C LEU A 83 13.78 18.89 -34.55
N ARG A 84 12.81 19.62 -34.00
CA ARG A 84 12.15 20.75 -34.67
C ARG A 84 12.89 22.05 -34.49
N LYS A 85 13.50 22.22 -33.32
CA LYS A 85 14.29 23.40 -32.98
C LYS A 85 15.32 23.05 -31.91
N LEU A 86 16.53 23.54 -32.10
CA LEU A 86 17.52 23.71 -31.05
C LEU A 86 18.12 25.10 -31.22
N SER A 87 18.16 25.86 -30.11
CA SER A 87 18.95 27.09 -29.98
C SER A 87 19.78 27.02 -28.71
N SER A 88 21.05 27.43 -28.76
CA SER A 88 21.98 27.34 -27.61
C SER A 88 23.31 28.01 -27.95
N GLU A 89 24.01 28.52 -26.94
CA GLU A 89 25.47 28.68 -27.06
C GLU A 89 26.12 27.31 -26.93
N PHE A 90 26.80 26.84 -27.98
CA PHE A 90 27.36 25.50 -28.05
C PHE A 90 28.89 25.54 -27.97
N SER A 91 29.47 24.58 -27.25
CA SER A 91 30.91 24.34 -27.23
C SER A 91 31.21 22.85 -27.11
N LEU A 92 32.20 22.39 -27.85
CA LEU A 92 32.64 20.99 -27.90
C LEU A 92 34.17 20.94 -27.93
N CYS A 93 34.76 20.03 -27.15
CA CYS A 93 36.17 19.65 -27.28
C CYS A 93 36.33 18.15 -27.02
N ASP A 94 37.56 17.64 -26.95
CA ASP A 94 37.82 16.22 -26.68
C ASP A 94 37.32 15.77 -25.28
N ARG A 95 36.98 16.70 -24.37
CA ARG A 95 36.62 16.39 -22.97
C ARG A 95 35.22 16.82 -22.54
N PHE A 96 34.52 17.62 -23.34
CA PHE A 96 33.15 18.01 -23.00
C PHE A 96 32.28 18.35 -24.20
N ILE A 97 30.97 18.24 -23.99
CA ILE A 97 29.93 18.90 -24.77
C ILE A 97 29.23 19.88 -23.82
N TRP A 98 28.99 21.11 -24.26
CA TRP A 98 28.37 22.14 -23.45
C TRP A 98 27.37 22.96 -24.26
N LEU A 99 26.12 22.97 -23.78
CA LEU A 99 25.05 23.82 -24.25
C LEU A 99 24.69 24.78 -23.12
N ARG A 100 24.75 26.09 -23.36
CA ARG A 100 24.24 27.14 -22.45
C ARG A 100 23.02 27.81 -23.04
N ASP A 101 22.11 28.21 -22.14
CA ASP A 101 20.85 28.90 -22.45
C ASP A 101 20.11 28.23 -23.62
N TYR A 102 19.80 26.96 -23.42
CA TYR A 102 19.32 26.09 -24.48
C TYR A 102 17.78 26.05 -24.50
N SER A 103 17.23 25.91 -25.70
CA SER A 103 15.81 25.64 -25.97
C SER A 103 15.73 24.55 -27.02
N ILE A 104 15.14 23.41 -26.65
CA ILE A 104 15.01 22.22 -27.50
C ILE A 104 13.52 21.90 -27.69
N GLU A 105 13.11 21.77 -28.94
CA GLU A 105 11.79 21.27 -29.33
C GLU A 105 11.97 20.04 -30.22
N THR A 106 11.31 18.94 -29.83
CA THR A 106 11.21 17.71 -30.62
C THR A 106 9.78 17.52 -31.09
N GLY A 107 9.52 16.46 -31.85
CA GLY A 107 8.14 16.05 -32.16
C GLY A 107 7.25 15.76 -30.94
N GLU A 108 7.83 15.44 -29.79
CA GLU A 108 7.11 14.83 -28.64
C GLU A 108 7.29 15.60 -27.32
N LEU A 109 8.27 16.49 -27.21
CA LEU A 109 8.58 17.26 -26.00
C LEU A 109 9.30 18.58 -26.30
N THR A 110 9.23 19.48 -25.32
CA THR A 110 10.01 20.71 -25.22
C THR A 110 10.88 20.68 -23.97
N LEU A 111 12.08 21.26 -24.04
CA LEU A 111 13.05 21.31 -22.96
C LEU A 111 13.84 22.61 -23.01
N ASP A 112 13.78 23.39 -21.93
CA ASP A 112 14.46 24.67 -21.77
C ASP A 112 15.28 24.66 -20.48
N GLY A 113 16.44 25.32 -20.50
CA GLY A 113 17.27 25.44 -19.32
C GLY A 113 18.58 26.17 -19.55
N LYS A 114 19.36 26.30 -18.48
CA LYS A 114 20.56 27.13 -18.47
C LYS A 114 21.80 26.39 -18.95
N GLU A 115 21.87 25.09 -18.68
CA GLU A 115 23.09 24.33 -18.90
C GLU A 115 22.80 22.85 -19.15
N ILE A 116 23.34 22.31 -20.24
CA ILE A 116 23.61 20.88 -20.40
C ILE A 116 25.11 20.76 -20.64
N LYS A 117 25.83 20.24 -19.65
CA LYS A 117 27.25 19.93 -19.77
C LYS A 117 27.48 18.45 -19.54
N LEU A 118 28.18 17.83 -20.48
CA LEU A 118 28.62 16.44 -20.42
C LEU A 118 30.15 16.46 -20.38
N ASP A 119 30.74 16.05 -19.27
CA ASP A 119 32.19 15.89 -19.13
C ASP A 119 32.57 14.41 -19.34
N PHE A 120 33.65 14.16 -20.08
CA PHE A 120 34.13 12.82 -20.44
C PHE A 120 35.65 12.79 -20.68
N ASP A 121 36.22 11.59 -20.74
CA ASP A 121 37.67 11.42 -20.90
C ASP A 121 38.15 11.74 -22.32
N ARG A 122 37.44 11.24 -23.34
CA ARG A 122 37.67 11.49 -24.77
C ARG A 122 36.38 11.46 -25.57
N PHE A 123 36.25 12.32 -26.58
CA PHE A 123 35.06 12.34 -27.44
C PHE A 123 34.88 11.03 -28.22
N SER A 124 35.99 10.36 -28.56
CA SER A 124 35.97 9.06 -29.26
C SER A 124 35.23 7.95 -28.51
N GLN A 125 35.01 8.07 -27.20
CA GLN A 125 34.30 7.05 -26.42
C GLN A 125 32.83 6.90 -26.85
N PHE A 126 32.20 7.95 -27.40
CA PHE A 126 30.84 7.89 -27.92
C PHE A 126 30.72 7.05 -29.20
N SER A 127 31.85 6.65 -29.81
CA SER A 127 31.87 5.75 -30.98
C SER A 127 31.74 4.27 -30.60
N VAL A 128 31.77 3.93 -29.31
CA VAL A 128 31.66 2.55 -28.79
C VAL A 128 30.35 2.41 -28.00
N PRO A 129 29.41 1.56 -28.46
CA PRO A 129 28.17 1.30 -27.74
C PRO A 129 28.44 0.85 -26.29
N GLY A 130 27.77 1.49 -25.32
CA GLY A 130 27.87 1.13 -23.90
C GLY A 130 28.93 1.86 -23.08
N MET A 131 29.79 2.69 -23.70
CA MET A 131 30.79 3.49 -22.96
C MET A 131 30.27 4.83 -22.39
N TYR A 132 28.96 4.93 -22.13
CA TYR A 132 28.35 6.11 -21.48
C TYR A 132 28.59 6.15 -19.97
N SER A 133 29.14 5.08 -19.37
CA SER A 133 29.34 4.97 -17.92
C SER A 133 30.25 6.05 -17.33
N ASN A 134 31.20 6.56 -18.12
CA ASN A 134 32.17 7.56 -17.67
C ASN A 134 31.77 9.01 -18.00
N VAL A 135 30.54 9.22 -18.48
CA VAL A 135 30.03 10.58 -18.73
C VAL A 135 29.52 11.16 -17.42
N THR A 136 30.08 12.31 -17.02
CA THR A 136 29.56 13.10 -15.90
C THR A 136 28.57 14.13 -16.42
N PHE A 137 27.34 14.07 -15.91
CA PHE A 137 26.27 14.98 -16.25
C PHE A 137 26.33 16.22 -15.34
N ASN A 138 26.09 17.39 -15.91
CA ASN A 138 25.66 18.59 -15.19
C ASN A 138 24.57 19.27 -16.04
N ILE A 139 23.32 18.97 -15.68
CA ILE A 139 22.14 19.35 -16.44
C ILE A 139 21.25 20.19 -15.52
N ASN A 140 20.92 21.39 -15.96
CA ASN A 140 19.97 22.28 -15.34
C ASN A 140 18.78 22.47 -16.27
N ILE A 141 17.61 22.00 -15.84
CA ILE A 141 16.36 22.07 -16.58
C ILE A 141 15.44 23.03 -15.83
N ASP A 142 15.13 24.17 -16.46
CA ASP A 142 14.17 25.12 -15.93
C ASP A 142 12.73 24.63 -16.21
N HIS A 143 12.51 24.06 -17.40
CA HIS A 143 11.22 23.50 -17.77
C HIS A 143 11.37 22.42 -18.85
N ALA A 144 10.78 21.25 -18.62
CA ALA A 144 10.55 20.22 -19.63
C ALA A 144 9.08 19.81 -19.60
N GLN A 145 8.50 19.56 -20.76
CA GLN A 145 7.17 18.97 -20.85
C GLN A 145 6.99 18.19 -22.14
N GLY A 146 6.09 17.21 -22.15
CA GLY A 146 5.78 16.41 -23.33
C GLY A 146 5.47 14.99 -22.95
N TYR A 147 5.88 14.03 -23.77
CA TYR A 147 5.73 12.61 -23.48
C TYR A 147 7.08 11.95 -23.21
N VAL A 148 7.15 11.11 -22.17
CA VAL A 148 8.40 10.42 -21.76
C VAL A 148 8.92 9.51 -22.87
N ASN A 149 8.04 8.91 -23.67
CA ASN A 149 8.42 8.12 -24.84
C ASN A 149 9.02 8.97 -25.98
N GLY A 150 9.03 10.30 -25.89
CA GLY A 150 9.69 11.18 -26.85
C GLY A 150 11.20 10.95 -26.93
N ILE A 151 11.82 10.47 -25.84
CA ILE A 151 13.24 10.11 -25.79
C ILE A 151 13.49 8.61 -25.95
N LYS A 152 12.49 7.81 -26.36
CA LYS A 152 12.65 6.36 -26.59
C LYS A 152 13.72 6.00 -27.62
N HIS A 153 14.04 6.94 -28.52
CA HIS A 153 15.08 6.78 -29.52
C HIS A 153 16.48 6.75 -28.90
N PHE A 154 16.67 7.38 -27.73
CA PHE A 154 17.91 7.39 -26.95
C PHE A 154 17.86 6.43 -25.76
N VAL A 155 16.68 6.26 -25.16
CA VAL A 155 16.43 5.41 -23.99
C VAL A 155 15.27 4.45 -24.29
N PRO A 156 15.51 3.30 -24.95
CA PRO A 156 14.45 2.41 -25.42
C PRO A 156 13.49 1.90 -24.31
N SER A 157 13.95 1.83 -23.06
CA SER A 157 13.12 1.47 -21.90
C SER A 157 11.97 2.45 -21.65
N PHE A 158 12.01 3.66 -22.23
CA PHE A 158 10.95 4.66 -22.07
C PHE A 158 9.79 4.50 -23.06
N ALA A 159 9.86 3.53 -23.98
CA ALA A 159 8.79 3.29 -24.96
C ALA A 159 7.43 2.94 -24.33
N GLY A 160 7.42 2.37 -23.11
CA GLY A 160 6.20 1.99 -22.39
C GLY A 160 5.44 3.14 -21.74
N PHE A 161 6.04 4.33 -21.62
CA PHE A 161 5.45 5.49 -20.94
C PHE A 161 4.58 6.27 -21.91
N LYS A 162 3.28 6.36 -21.63
CA LYS A 162 2.27 6.90 -22.55
C LYS A 162 1.69 8.24 -22.12
N HIS A 163 2.02 8.69 -20.91
CA HIS A 163 1.45 9.89 -20.33
C HIS A 163 2.36 11.10 -20.50
N LYS A 164 1.75 12.27 -20.36
CA LYS A 164 2.49 13.52 -20.31
C LYS A 164 3.30 13.61 -19.04
N PHE A 165 4.42 14.31 -19.13
CA PHE A 165 5.23 14.70 -17.98
C PHE A 165 5.51 16.21 -18.00
N ALA A 166 5.83 16.74 -16.83
CA ALA A 166 6.51 18.01 -16.66
C ALA A 166 7.70 17.80 -15.71
N PHE A 167 8.86 18.38 -16.01
CA PHE A 167 10.07 18.22 -15.21
C PHE A 167 10.83 19.54 -15.07
N ALA A 168 11.36 19.78 -13.87
CA ALA A 168 12.32 20.84 -13.60
C ALA A 168 13.31 20.38 -12.51
N GLY A 169 14.52 20.92 -12.53
CA GLY A 169 15.53 20.67 -11.50
C GLY A 169 16.93 20.48 -12.05
N GLN A 170 17.85 20.06 -11.18
CA GLN A 170 19.25 19.87 -11.52
C GLN A 170 19.64 18.40 -11.40
N VAL A 171 20.27 17.84 -12.42
CA VAL A 171 20.82 16.48 -12.46
C VAL A 171 22.33 16.54 -12.63
N THR A 172 23.08 15.91 -11.72
CA THR A 172 24.54 15.96 -11.68
C THR A 172 25.18 14.60 -11.40
N GLY A 173 26.45 14.44 -11.76
CA GLY A 173 27.24 13.25 -11.47
C GLY A 173 27.27 12.25 -12.62
N PRO A 174 28.10 11.19 -12.53
CA PRO A 174 28.14 10.14 -13.53
C PRO A 174 26.87 9.28 -13.49
N LEU A 175 26.63 8.49 -14.56
CA LEU A 175 25.44 7.64 -14.65
C LEU A 175 25.31 6.71 -13.43
N ASP A 176 26.41 6.12 -12.96
CA ASP A 176 26.45 5.19 -11.84
C ASP A 176 26.36 5.85 -10.45
N ASN A 177 26.35 7.20 -10.37
CA ASN A 177 26.19 7.98 -9.14
C ASN A 177 25.48 9.31 -9.44
N LEU A 178 24.24 9.20 -9.91
CA LEU A 178 23.42 10.30 -10.38
C LEU A 178 22.70 11.01 -9.23
N LYS A 179 22.74 12.34 -9.22
CA LYS A 179 22.15 13.17 -8.16
C LYS A 179 21.15 14.15 -8.72
N GLY A 180 19.94 14.13 -8.20
CA GLY A 180 18.89 15.11 -8.47
C GLY A 180 18.74 16.10 -7.33
N LYS A 181 18.72 17.40 -7.63
CA LYS A 181 18.45 18.46 -6.66
C LYS A 181 17.29 19.34 -7.12
N LYS A 182 16.41 19.69 -6.18
CA LYS A 182 15.20 20.51 -6.41
C LYS A 182 14.39 19.97 -7.59
N ILE A 183 14.24 18.65 -7.63
CA ILE A 183 13.49 17.98 -8.68
C ILE A 183 12.02 18.25 -8.44
N SER A 184 11.33 18.62 -9.50
CA SER A 184 9.88 18.68 -9.60
C SER A 184 9.50 17.89 -10.83
N LEU A 185 8.89 16.72 -10.66
CA LEU A 185 8.43 15.84 -11.72
C LEU A 185 6.93 15.62 -11.54
N GLN A 186 6.16 15.91 -12.58
CA GLN A 186 4.77 15.50 -12.71
C GLN A 186 4.68 14.46 -13.83
N TYR A 187 3.92 13.40 -13.61
CA TYR A 187 3.63 12.37 -14.59
C TYR A 187 2.16 11.97 -14.51
N ALA A 188 1.49 11.85 -15.66
CA ALA A 188 0.05 11.62 -15.71
C ALA A 188 -0.72 12.66 -14.86
N ASN A 189 -1.75 12.23 -14.10
CA ASN A 189 -2.62 13.15 -13.36
C ASN A 189 -2.34 13.15 -11.85
N ASN A 190 -1.92 12.02 -11.28
CA ASN A 190 -1.80 11.86 -9.83
C ASN A 190 -0.38 11.57 -9.36
N THR A 191 0.57 11.41 -10.27
CA THR A 191 1.96 11.10 -9.94
C THR A 191 2.82 12.36 -9.93
N GLU A 192 3.36 12.68 -8.77
CA GLU A 192 4.24 13.82 -8.56
C GLU A 192 5.43 13.43 -7.69
N PHE A 193 6.61 13.95 -8.00
CA PHE A 193 7.78 13.89 -7.14
C PHE A 193 8.40 15.28 -7.00
N VAL A 194 8.45 15.76 -5.77
CA VAL A 194 9.14 16.99 -5.36
C VAL A 194 10.18 16.64 -4.32
N GLY A 195 11.45 16.81 -4.61
CA GLY A 195 12.51 16.41 -3.70
C GLY A 195 13.91 16.37 -4.28
N ASP A 196 14.80 15.75 -3.52
CA ASP A 196 16.18 15.46 -3.92
C ASP A 196 16.38 13.95 -3.98
N PHE A 197 17.24 13.46 -4.88
CA PHE A 197 17.60 12.05 -4.95
C PHE A 197 19.10 11.83 -5.21
N GLU A 198 19.60 10.66 -4.84
CA GLU A 198 20.89 10.10 -5.22
C GLU A 198 20.69 8.63 -5.60
N LEU A 199 21.15 8.25 -6.79
CA LEU A 199 21.06 6.91 -7.36
C LEU A 199 22.47 6.38 -7.58
N LYS A 200 22.85 5.28 -6.91
CA LYS A 200 24.17 4.65 -7.02
C LYS A 200 24.05 3.23 -7.56
N GLY A 201 24.65 2.94 -8.71
CA GLY A 201 24.65 1.59 -9.31
C GLY A 201 23.83 1.45 -10.60
N LEU A 202 23.33 2.55 -11.16
CA LEU A 202 22.73 2.54 -12.50
C LEU A 202 23.75 2.09 -13.56
N PRO A 203 23.30 1.51 -14.69
CA PRO A 203 21.90 1.30 -15.09
C PRO A 203 21.23 0.04 -14.50
N ASP A 204 21.91 -0.74 -13.65
CA ASP A 204 21.33 -1.93 -13.02
C ASP A 204 20.42 -1.54 -11.85
N ILE A 205 19.15 -1.29 -12.15
CA ILE A 205 18.16 -0.81 -11.18
C ILE A 205 17.98 -1.75 -9.98
N GLN A 206 18.19 -3.05 -10.15
CA GLN A 206 18.06 -4.05 -9.07
C GLN A 206 19.21 -3.96 -8.06
N LYS A 207 20.35 -3.40 -8.46
CA LYS A 207 21.51 -3.15 -7.58
C LYS A 207 21.68 -1.67 -7.24
N THR A 208 20.74 -0.83 -7.65
CA THR A 208 20.84 0.61 -7.45
C THR A 208 20.41 0.97 -6.03
N PHE A 209 21.33 1.54 -5.26
CA PHE A 209 20.99 2.21 -4.01
C PHE A 209 20.33 3.54 -4.32
N ILE A 210 19.12 3.72 -3.80
CA ILE A 210 18.30 4.91 -3.96
C ILE A 210 18.24 5.60 -2.60
N TYR A 211 18.67 6.85 -2.58
CA TYR A 211 18.33 7.79 -1.52
C TYR A 211 17.38 8.83 -2.12
N ALA A 212 16.19 8.97 -1.57
CA ALA A 212 15.24 10.00 -1.99
C ALA A 212 14.70 10.73 -0.76
N ASN A 213 14.84 12.06 -0.75
CA ASN A 213 14.25 12.93 0.26
C ASN A 213 13.05 13.65 -0.36
N THR A 214 11.86 13.18 -0.04
CA THR A 214 10.60 13.62 -0.64
C THR A 214 9.98 14.73 0.20
N LYS A 215 9.70 15.86 -0.44
CA LYS A 215 8.83 16.92 0.09
C LYS A 215 7.38 16.76 -0.37
N GLY A 216 7.17 15.92 -1.39
CA GLY A 216 5.90 15.45 -1.89
C GLY A 216 6.15 14.34 -2.90
N LEU A 217 5.76 13.11 -2.59
CA LEU A 217 5.67 12.03 -3.57
C LEU A 217 4.21 11.56 -3.60
N SER A 218 3.46 11.85 -4.65
CA SER A 218 2.08 11.38 -4.78
C SER A 218 1.94 10.39 -5.92
N SER A 219 1.01 9.44 -5.77
CA SER A 219 0.54 8.57 -6.86
C SER A 219 -0.73 7.82 -6.43
N ASN A 220 -1.33 7.05 -7.34
CA ASN A 220 -2.42 6.13 -7.03
C ASN A 220 -2.07 4.71 -7.49
N LYS A 221 -2.86 3.73 -7.07
CA LYS A 221 -2.62 2.31 -7.39
C LYS A 221 -2.44 2.06 -8.90
N MET A 222 -3.31 2.63 -9.73
CA MET A 222 -3.31 2.43 -11.18
C MET A 222 -2.05 2.98 -11.83
N GLU A 223 -1.67 4.22 -11.51
CA GLU A 223 -0.49 4.85 -12.10
C GLU A 223 0.81 4.16 -11.65
N VAL A 224 0.90 3.68 -10.40
CA VAL A 224 2.04 2.86 -9.94
C VAL A 224 2.15 1.56 -10.73
N GLU A 225 1.03 0.84 -10.93
CA GLU A 225 0.99 -0.39 -11.73
C GLU A 225 1.44 -0.14 -13.18
N GLU A 226 1.01 0.97 -13.78
CA GLU A 226 1.40 1.38 -15.13
C GLU A 226 2.88 1.74 -15.23
N ILE A 227 3.43 2.49 -14.25
CA ILE A 227 4.85 2.88 -14.22
C ILE A 227 5.74 1.65 -14.10
N ILE A 228 5.44 0.75 -13.15
CA ILE A 228 6.21 -0.49 -12.96
C ILE A 228 6.08 -1.37 -14.21
N GLY A 229 4.88 -1.45 -14.80
CA GLY A 229 4.67 -2.20 -16.02
C GLY A 229 5.44 -1.64 -17.22
N ALA A 230 5.56 -0.32 -17.33
CA ALA A 230 6.35 0.35 -18.36
C ALA A 230 7.85 0.04 -18.22
N PHE A 231 8.39 0.03 -17.00
CA PHE A 231 9.80 -0.32 -16.76
C PHE A 231 10.11 -1.81 -16.97
N THR A 232 9.21 -2.70 -16.54
CA THR A 232 9.45 -4.16 -16.59
C THR A 232 9.04 -4.80 -17.92
N GLY A 233 8.22 -4.10 -18.72
CA GLY A 233 7.62 -4.66 -19.94
C GLY A 233 6.57 -5.74 -19.66
N SER A 234 6.10 -5.86 -18.41
CA SER A 234 5.17 -6.90 -17.96
C SER A 234 4.04 -6.29 -17.12
N MET A 235 2.87 -6.94 -17.07
CA MET A 235 1.78 -6.47 -16.23
C MET A 235 2.15 -6.63 -14.75
N PHE A 236 2.01 -5.55 -13.98
CA PHE A 236 2.18 -5.55 -12.53
C PHE A 236 0.84 -5.25 -11.85
N LYS A 237 0.51 -5.97 -10.78
CA LYS A 237 -0.74 -5.76 -10.03
C LYS A 237 -0.44 -5.64 -8.53
N LEU A 238 -0.87 -4.54 -7.94
CA LEU A 238 -0.85 -4.30 -6.52
C LEU A 238 -2.06 -4.98 -5.83
N PRO A 239 -1.93 -5.36 -4.54
CA PRO A 239 -3.03 -5.92 -3.78
C PRO A 239 -4.29 -5.05 -3.79
N ASP A 240 -5.45 -5.68 -3.98
CA ASP A 240 -6.73 -4.96 -4.08
C ASP A 240 -7.14 -4.25 -2.78
N VAL A 241 -6.56 -4.64 -1.64
CA VAL A 241 -6.72 -3.95 -0.34
C VAL A 241 -6.14 -2.53 -0.36
N LEU A 242 -5.26 -2.19 -1.31
CA LEU A 242 -4.69 -0.86 -1.44
C LEU A 242 -5.58 0.11 -2.23
N ALA A 243 -6.58 -0.38 -2.96
CA ALA A 243 -7.43 0.47 -3.80
C ALA A 243 -8.17 1.58 -3.03
N PRO A 244 -8.71 1.36 -1.81
CA PRO A 244 -9.44 2.38 -1.08
C PRO A 244 -8.58 3.55 -0.55
N PHE A 245 -7.25 3.47 -0.62
CA PHE A 245 -6.37 4.57 -0.20
C PHE A 245 -6.39 5.76 -1.17
N GLY A 246 -6.90 5.57 -2.39
CA GLY A 246 -7.02 6.63 -3.40
C GLY A 246 -5.66 7.16 -3.85
N VAL A 247 -5.55 8.49 -3.94
CA VAL A 247 -4.25 9.16 -4.13
C VAL A 247 -3.50 9.18 -2.80
N VAL A 248 -2.31 8.59 -2.80
CA VAL A 248 -1.41 8.51 -1.65
C VAL A 248 -0.28 9.50 -1.84
N SER A 249 -0.08 10.39 -0.88
CA SER A 249 1.07 11.30 -0.82
C SER A 249 2.02 10.89 0.30
N PHE A 250 3.32 10.89 0.03
CA PHE A 250 4.39 10.51 0.95
C PHE A 250 5.39 11.65 1.12
N ASN A 251 5.58 12.06 2.38
CA ASN A 251 6.60 13.01 2.80
C ASN A 251 7.55 12.32 3.76
N GLY A 252 8.81 12.19 3.34
CA GLY A 252 9.79 11.44 4.11
C GLY A 252 11.01 11.08 3.30
N VAL A 253 11.70 10.04 3.74
CA VAL A 253 12.89 9.56 3.07
C VAL A 253 12.78 8.08 2.80
N TYR A 254 13.25 7.72 1.61
CA TYR A 254 13.53 6.36 1.19
C TYR A 254 15.05 6.20 1.09
N ALA A 255 15.60 5.14 1.68
CA ALA A 255 17.02 4.83 1.59
C ALA A 255 17.23 3.31 1.49
N GLY A 256 17.75 2.84 0.35
CA GLY A 256 18.05 1.43 0.14
C GLY A 256 17.94 0.96 -1.31
N LEU A 257 17.96 -0.36 -1.49
CA LEU A 257 17.61 -1.04 -2.74
C LEU A 257 16.09 -1.22 -2.83
N ILE A 258 15.58 -1.56 -4.02
CA ILE A 258 14.14 -1.78 -4.25
C ILE A 258 13.55 -2.84 -3.30
N ASP A 259 14.34 -3.85 -2.93
CA ASP A 259 13.96 -4.95 -2.05
C ASP A 259 14.55 -4.88 -0.62
N ASP A 260 15.46 -3.93 -0.36
CA ASP A 260 16.13 -3.72 0.93
C ASP A 260 16.23 -2.23 1.27
N PHE A 261 15.22 -1.69 1.96
CA PHE A 261 15.16 -0.26 2.24
C PHE A 261 14.53 0.09 3.58
N VAL A 262 14.95 1.26 4.08
CA VAL A 262 14.30 1.95 5.19
C VAL A 262 13.46 3.09 4.63
N THR A 263 12.24 3.21 5.14
CA THR A 263 11.38 4.38 4.90
C THR A 263 10.96 5.00 6.23
N TYR A 264 11.18 6.31 6.34
CA TYR A 264 10.69 7.12 7.46
C TYR A 264 9.90 8.29 6.91
N GLY A 265 8.68 8.48 7.42
CA GLY A 265 7.83 9.55 6.90
C GLY A 265 6.36 9.35 7.16
N LYS A 266 5.56 10.15 6.46
CA LYS A 266 4.10 10.18 6.58
C LYS A 266 3.45 9.94 5.23
N PHE A 267 2.52 9.00 5.22
CA PHE A 267 1.57 8.81 4.14
C PHE A 267 0.28 9.57 4.46
N TYR A 268 -0.23 10.30 3.48
CA TYR A 268 -1.51 10.99 3.48
C TYR A 268 -2.38 10.35 2.40
N THR A 269 -3.58 9.93 2.79
CA THR A 269 -4.46 9.12 1.94
C THR A 269 -5.91 9.55 2.12
N GLU A 270 -6.81 9.08 1.27
CA GLU A 270 -8.25 9.32 1.44
C GLU A 270 -8.80 8.69 2.73
N LEU A 271 -8.13 7.68 3.28
CA LEU A 271 -8.51 7.03 4.53
C LEU A 271 -7.94 7.72 5.77
N GLY A 272 -6.91 8.55 5.63
CA GLY A 272 -6.24 9.21 6.75
C GLY A 272 -4.71 9.19 6.66
N GLU A 273 -4.07 9.55 7.78
CA GLU A 273 -2.61 9.66 7.88
C GLU A 273 -1.99 8.42 8.52
N ILE A 274 -0.86 7.95 7.96
CA ILE A 274 -0.04 6.88 8.53
C ILE A 274 1.41 7.36 8.61
N SER A 275 1.93 7.50 9.83
CA SER A 275 3.35 7.70 10.10
C SER A 275 4.07 6.35 10.15
N THR A 276 5.24 6.27 9.52
CA THR A 276 6.00 5.03 9.35
C THR A 276 7.48 5.23 9.72
N ASP A 277 8.03 4.19 10.31
CA ASP A 277 9.47 3.95 10.51
C ASP A 277 9.67 2.46 10.30
N ILE A 278 9.93 2.06 9.04
CA ILE A 278 9.88 0.67 8.60
C ILE A 278 11.15 0.34 7.82
N LEU A 279 11.76 -0.78 8.20
CA LEU A 279 12.74 -1.52 7.41
C LEU A 279 12.00 -2.63 6.65
N LEU A 280 12.21 -2.68 5.33
CA LEU A 280 11.91 -3.81 4.46
C LEU A 280 13.23 -4.40 4.00
N SER A 281 13.36 -5.72 4.04
CA SER A 281 14.62 -6.42 3.73
C SER A 281 14.35 -7.76 3.06
N PRO A 282 15.22 -8.25 2.16
CA PRO A 282 15.10 -9.60 1.62
C PRO A 282 15.20 -10.62 2.75
N ALA A 283 14.37 -11.65 2.68
CA ALA A 283 14.39 -12.79 3.59
C ALA A 283 14.63 -14.10 2.81
N LYS A 284 14.86 -15.20 3.54
CA LYS A 284 15.18 -16.50 2.94
C LYS A 284 14.08 -16.96 1.97
N ASN A 285 14.45 -17.65 0.90
CA ASN A 285 13.53 -18.29 -0.06
C ASN A 285 12.59 -17.31 -0.79
N GLY A 286 13.04 -16.08 -1.10
CA GLY A 286 12.25 -15.09 -1.84
C GLY A 286 11.17 -14.41 -1.00
N GLN A 287 11.26 -14.51 0.33
CA GLN A 287 10.40 -13.80 1.26
C GLN A 287 10.84 -12.34 1.39
N PHE A 288 9.91 -11.45 1.74
CA PHE A 288 10.23 -10.08 2.15
C PHE A 288 10.04 -9.96 3.66
N GLY A 289 11.10 -9.66 4.38
CA GLY A 289 11.07 -9.33 5.80
C GLY A 289 10.65 -7.87 6.01
N PHE A 290 9.91 -7.60 7.07
CA PHE A 290 9.60 -6.25 7.52
C PHE A 290 9.81 -6.12 9.03
N ASN A 291 10.23 -4.94 9.47
CA ASN A 291 10.34 -4.59 10.88
C ASN A 291 10.14 -3.08 11.03
N GLY A 292 9.18 -2.67 11.84
CA GLY A 292 8.95 -1.24 12.01
C GLY A 292 7.82 -0.86 12.94
N LYS A 293 7.62 0.45 13.02
CA LYS A 293 6.54 1.09 13.76
C LYS A 293 5.59 1.79 12.79
N LEU A 294 4.31 1.67 13.10
CA LEU A 294 3.21 2.29 12.38
C LEU A 294 2.40 3.10 13.38
N ARG A 295 2.07 4.34 13.03
CA ARG A 295 1.18 5.17 13.83
C ARG A 295 0.14 5.85 12.95
N SER A 296 -1.10 5.87 13.41
CA SER A 296 -2.15 6.70 12.82
C SER A 296 -2.92 7.43 13.93
N ASN A 297 -3.28 8.69 13.69
CA ASN A 297 -4.16 9.45 14.58
C ASN A 297 -5.64 9.35 14.16
N GLY A 298 -5.94 8.64 13.08
CA GLY A 298 -7.28 8.51 12.50
C GLY A 298 -7.19 7.94 11.09
N LEU A 299 -7.49 6.65 10.97
CA LEU A 299 -7.61 5.92 9.72
C LEU A 299 -9.03 5.37 9.59
N TRP A 300 -9.70 5.62 8.48
CA TRP A 300 -11.03 5.10 8.21
C TRP A 300 -10.95 3.63 7.82
N LEU A 301 -11.45 2.75 8.71
CA LEU A 301 -11.21 1.32 8.63
C LEU A 301 -12.23 0.58 7.77
N ALA A 302 -13.46 1.10 7.64
CA ALA A 302 -14.56 0.41 6.96
C ALA A 302 -14.23 -0.04 5.51
N PRO A 303 -13.60 0.80 4.66
CA PRO A 303 -13.29 0.41 3.29
C PRO A 303 -12.27 -0.74 3.21
N LEU A 304 -11.38 -0.87 4.21
CA LEU A 304 -10.37 -1.92 4.27
C LEU A 304 -10.95 -3.28 4.67
N LEU A 305 -12.00 -3.27 5.51
CA LEU A 305 -12.64 -4.49 6.00
C LEU A 305 -13.74 -5.04 5.09
N LYS A 306 -14.06 -4.33 3.98
CA LYS A 306 -15.21 -4.65 3.10
C LYS A 306 -16.51 -4.87 3.90
N SER A 307 -16.62 -4.20 5.04
CA SER A 307 -17.73 -4.34 5.99
C SER A 307 -18.75 -3.24 5.78
N ASP A 308 -19.97 -3.47 6.25
CA ASP A 308 -21.02 -2.46 6.18
C ASP A 308 -20.60 -1.20 6.95
N SER A 309 -20.49 -0.09 6.23
CA SER A 309 -19.81 1.13 6.70
C SER A 309 -20.45 1.76 7.94
N ALA A 310 -21.71 1.45 8.23
CA ALA A 310 -22.45 2.04 9.33
C ALA A 310 -21.89 1.67 10.72
N ALA A 311 -21.23 0.52 10.85
CA ALA A 311 -20.85 -0.02 12.16
C ALA A 311 -19.38 0.18 12.54
N ILE A 312 -18.48 0.52 11.61
CA ILE A 312 -17.04 0.64 11.88
C ILE A 312 -16.55 1.99 11.38
N GLY A 313 -15.95 2.78 12.28
CA GLY A 313 -15.46 4.12 11.98
C GLY A 313 -13.94 4.20 11.95
N ASN A 314 -13.41 5.29 12.53
CA ASN A 314 -11.99 5.57 12.54
C ASN A 314 -11.23 4.79 13.63
N ILE A 315 -9.99 4.44 13.32
CA ILE A 315 -9.02 3.86 14.25
C ILE A 315 -7.81 4.78 14.42
N SER A 316 -7.33 4.94 15.66
CA SER A 316 -6.03 5.55 15.97
C SER A 316 -5.18 4.57 16.76
N PHE A 317 -3.92 4.43 16.37
CA PHE A 317 -3.04 3.38 16.89
C PHE A 317 -1.57 3.76 16.86
N SER A 318 -0.80 3.06 17.67
CA SER A 318 0.66 2.99 17.63
C SER A 318 1.08 1.54 17.76
N LEU A 319 1.49 0.95 16.65
CA LEU A 319 1.81 -0.47 16.51
C LEU A 319 3.28 -0.66 16.14
N SER A 320 3.83 -1.78 16.58
CA SER A 320 5.11 -2.34 16.13
C SER A 320 4.81 -3.69 15.48
N ALA A 321 5.42 -3.93 14.33
CA ALA A 321 5.24 -5.17 13.60
C ALA A 321 6.58 -5.64 13.05
N ASN A 322 6.86 -6.93 13.21
CA ASN A 322 8.02 -7.57 12.62
C ASN A 322 7.65 -8.95 12.09
N GLY A 323 8.12 -9.29 10.90
CA GLY A 323 7.64 -10.47 10.20
C GLY A 323 8.21 -10.65 8.81
N ASN A 324 7.59 -11.53 8.05
CA ASN A 324 7.87 -11.77 6.64
C ASN A 324 6.58 -11.99 5.84
N LEU A 325 6.69 -11.79 4.53
CA LEU A 325 5.63 -11.97 3.55
C LEU A 325 6.14 -12.86 2.41
N LEU A 326 5.30 -13.80 1.98
CA LEU A 326 5.51 -14.64 0.79
C LEU A 326 4.18 -14.90 0.10
N ASN A 327 4.00 -14.49 -1.16
CA ASN A 327 2.78 -14.80 -1.95
C ASN A 327 1.48 -14.53 -1.15
N ASP A 328 1.32 -13.30 -0.64
CA ASP A 328 0.22 -12.86 0.23
C ASP A 328 0.09 -13.56 1.60
N THR A 329 1.00 -14.48 1.91
CA THR A 329 1.07 -15.19 3.19
C THR A 329 1.97 -14.44 4.16
N ILE A 330 1.41 -13.99 5.28
CA ILE A 330 2.11 -13.20 6.29
C ILE A 330 2.47 -14.06 7.50
N ASN A 331 3.70 -13.95 7.98
CA ASN A 331 4.03 -14.33 9.36
C ASN A 331 4.53 -13.11 10.09
N ALA A 332 3.89 -12.74 11.18
CA ALA A 332 4.16 -11.47 11.86
C ALA A 332 3.97 -11.60 13.36
N LYS A 333 4.75 -10.86 14.11
CA LYS A 333 4.42 -10.47 15.48
C LYS A 333 4.00 -9.01 15.46
N VAL A 334 2.87 -8.71 16.07
CA VAL A 334 2.30 -7.36 16.16
C VAL A 334 2.06 -7.03 17.63
N ASN A 335 2.55 -5.89 18.09
CA ASN A 335 2.30 -5.40 19.44
C ASN A 335 2.04 -3.91 19.41
N GLY A 336 1.14 -3.41 20.24
CA GLY A 336 0.97 -1.98 20.41
C GLY A 336 -0.32 -1.59 21.09
N ALA A 337 -0.64 -0.31 20.96
CA ALA A 337 -1.84 0.29 21.51
C ALA A 337 -2.74 0.81 20.40
N VAL A 338 -4.04 0.60 20.55
CA VAL A 338 -5.08 1.30 19.81
C VAL A 338 -5.65 2.35 20.75
N ASN A 339 -5.34 3.62 20.46
CA ASN A 339 -5.74 4.76 21.28
C ASN A 339 -7.24 5.00 21.18
N SER A 340 -7.82 4.79 20.00
CA SER A 340 -9.26 4.82 19.78
C SER A 340 -9.69 3.90 18.65
N LEU A 341 -10.86 3.29 18.78
CA LEU A 341 -11.53 2.55 17.71
C LEU A 341 -13.02 2.85 17.78
N GLU A 342 -13.60 3.29 16.68
CA GLU A 342 -15.04 3.49 16.59
C GLU A 342 -15.76 2.24 16.08
N VAL A 343 -16.64 1.67 16.90
CA VAL A 343 -17.56 0.59 16.51
C VAL A 343 -18.95 0.89 17.06
N ASN A 344 -19.97 0.68 16.24
CA ASN A 344 -21.38 0.87 16.61
C ASN A 344 -21.66 2.26 17.21
N HIS A 345 -21.10 3.30 16.57
CA HIS A 345 -21.18 4.70 17.01
C HIS A 345 -20.66 4.96 18.44
N TYR A 346 -19.78 4.08 18.94
CA TYR A 346 -19.08 4.26 20.21
C TYR A 346 -17.56 4.22 19.97
N THR A 347 -16.84 5.17 20.56
CA THR A 347 -15.38 5.23 20.48
C THR A 347 -14.76 4.53 21.69
N TYR A 348 -14.33 3.29 21.49
CA TYR A 348 -13.56 2.51 22.45
C TYR A 348 -12.14 3.09 22.61
N ARG A 349 -11.62 3.12 23.83
CA ARG A 349 -10.29 3.67 24.15
C ARG A 349 -9.43 2.70 24.96
N ASN A 350 -8.13 3.00 25.02
CA ASN A 350 -7.13 2.28 25.83
C ASN A 350 -7.13 0.76 25.55
N ILE A 351 -6.96 0.42 24.28
CA ILE A 351 -6.88 -0.96 23.83
C ILE A 351 -5.41 -1.33 23.68
N LEU A 352 -4.98 -2.41 24.33
CA LEU A 352 -3.66 -3.01 24.15
C LEU A 352 -3.81 -4.32 23.39
N LEU A 353 -2.93 -4.55 22.42
CA LEU A 353 -2.91 -5.79 21.65
C LEU A 353 -1.50 -6.34 21.51
N SER A 354 -1.40 -7.67 21.52
CA SER A 354 -0.19 -8.44 21.26
C SER A 354 -0.58 -9.73 20.57
N GLY A 355 -0.04 -9.99 19.38
CA GLY A 355 -0.40 -11.17 18.61
C GLY A 355 0.73 -11.68 17.72
N VAL A 356 0.60 -12.95 17.35
CA VAL A 356 1.41 -13.63 16.35
C VAL A 356 0.47 -14.17 15.29
N ILE A 357 0.82 -13.90 14.03
CA ILE A 357 0.17 -14.41 12.83
C ILE A 357 1.17 -15.36 12.17
N ARG A 358 0.73 -16.57 11.83
CA ARG A 358 1.48 -17.53 11.03
C ARG A 358 0.58 -18.07 9.94
N GLU A 359 0.71 -17.52 8.74
CA GLU A 359 -0.20 -17.81 7.64
C GLU A 359 -1.65 -17.47 8.01
N LYS A 360 -2.53 -18.47 8.20
CA LYS A 360 -3.90 -18.28 8.67
C LYS A 360 -4.12 -18.73 10.13
N ASP A 361 -3.03 -18.90 10.88
CA ASP A 361 -3.01 -19.19 12.32
C ASP A 361 -2.78 -17.90 13.12
N PHE A 362 -3.72 -17.58 14.00
CA PHE A 362 -3.74 -16.33 14.77
C PHE A 362 -3.73 -16.64 16.26
N LYS A 363 -2.73 -16.17 16.99
CA LYS A 363 -2.70 -16.23 18.45
C LYS A 363 -2.47 -14.85 19.03
N GLY A 364 -3.30 -14.40 19.95
CA GLY A 364 -3.11 -13.07 20.52
C GLY A 364 -3.97 -12.75 21.73
N MET A 365 -3.60 -11.63 22.34
CA MET A 365 -4.25 -11.04 23.50
C MET A 365 -4.72 -9.64 23.16
N VAL A 366 -5.90 -9.27 23.67
CA VAL A 366 -6.45 -7.92 23.62
C VAL A 366 -6.91 -7.55 25.03
N SER A 367 -6.55 -6.36 25.51
CA SER A 367 -7.05 -5.82 26.78
C SER A 367 -7.62 -4.43 26.52
N VAL A 368 -8.83 -4.18 27.00
CA VAL A 368 -9.56 -2.93 26.81
C VAL A 368 -9.88 -2.33 28.18
N LYS A 369 -9.40 -1.11 28.44
CA LYS A 369 -9.66 -0.36 29.67
C LYS A 369 -10.37 0.96 29.35
N ASP A 370 -11.63 0.85 28.95
CA ASP A 370 -12.50 1.94 28.57
C ASP A 370 -13.46 2.33 29.71
N SER A 371 -13.99 3.55 29.70
CA SER A 371 -14.93 4.05 30.73
C SER A 371 -16.18 3.19 30.90
N TYR A 372 -16.62 2.49 29.86
CA TYR A 372 -17.83 1.64 29.88
C TYR A 372 -17.56 0.19 29.49
N LEU A 373 -16.30 -0.20 29.31
CA LEU A 373 -15.88 -1.56 28.98
C LEU A 373 -14.53 -1.91 29.63
N ASP A 374 -14.53 -2.93 30.47
CA ASP A 374 -13.34 -3.62 30.93
C ASP A 374 -13.38 -5.07 30.43
N PHE A 375 -12.49 -5.37 29.48
CA PHE A 375 -12.50 -6.61 28.72
C PHE A 375 -11.10 -7.12 28.41
N ASP A 376 -10.86 -8.40 28.65
CA ASP A 376 -9.63 -9.11 28.28
C ASP A 376 -9.97 -10.31 27.39
N PHE A 377 -9.22 -10.48 26.30
CA PHE A 377 -9.31 -11.61 25.39
C PHE A 377 -7.94 -12.26 25.24
N ASP A 378 -7.89 -13.58 25.31
CA ASP A 378 -6.72 -14.40 24.96
C ASP A 378 -7.22 -15.57 24.11
N GLY A 379 -6.73 -15.68 22.88
CA GLY A 379 -7.27 -16.63 21.94
C GLY A 379 -6.30 -17.09 20.87
N HIS A 380 -6.59 -18.27 20.37
CA HIS A 380 -5.97 -18.91 19.23
C HIS A 380 -7.06 -19.31 18.23
N VAL A 381 -6.88 -18.95 16.95
CA VAL A 381 -7.76 -19.35 15.85
C VAL A 381 -6.91 -19.79 14.66
N ASP A 382 -7.12 -21.01 14.18
CA ASP A 382 -6.44 -21.61 13.03
C ASP A 382 -7.42 -21.82 11.86
N PHE A 383 -7.21 -21.08 10.77
CA PHE A 383 -7.98 -21.15 9.52
C PHE A 383 -7.23 -21.87 8.39
N ASN A 384 -6.19 -22.66 8.68
CA ASN A 384 -5.43 -23.38 7.66
C ASN A 384 -6.19 -24.60 7.07
N SER A 385 -7.36 -24.95 7.63
CA SER A 385 -8.25 -25.97 7.09
C SER A 385 -9.65 -25.39 6.84
N ASP A 386 -10.48 -26.07 6.03
CA ASP A 386 -11.88 -25.69 5.77
C ASP A 386 -12.72 -25.54 7.06
N THR A 387 -12.30 -26.21 8.14
CA THR A 387 -12.89 -26.06 9.47
C THR A 387 -11.94 -25.26 10.36
N ALA A 388 -12.35 -24.06 10.76
CA ALA A 388 -11.55 -23.24 11.66
C ALA A 388 -11.49 -23.89 13.05
N HIS A 389 -10.30 -24.03 13.65
CA HIS A 389 -10.14 -24.45 15.03
C HIS A 389 -9.94 -23.21 15.91
N PHE A 390 -10.56 -23.17 17.08
CA PHE A 390 -10.39 -22.06 18.01
C PHE A 390 -10.30 -22.55 19.45
N ASP A 391 -9.51 -21.84 20.25
CA ASP A 391 -9.36 -22.01 21.69
C ASP A 391 -9.14 -20.61 22.29
N PHE A 392 -10.15 -20.08 22.97
CA PHE A 392 -10.09 -18.73 23.52
C PHE A 392 -10.80 -18.57 24.85
N SER A 393 -10.38 -17.54 25.57
CA SER A 393 -10.98 -17.02 26.79
C SER A 393 -11.27 -15.53 26.61
N ALA A 394 -12.51 -15.13 26.86
CA ALA A 394 -12.97 -13.75 26.81
C ALA A 394 -13.54 -13.38 28.19
N ASN A 395 -12.83 -12.54 28.93
CA ASN A 395 -13.19 -12.08 30.26
C ASN A 395 -13.75 -10.67 30.17
N LEU A 396 -15.07 -10.55 30.31
CA LEU A 396 -15.77 -9.28 30.42
C LEU A 396 -15.93 -8.95 31.90
N ASN A 397 -15.01 -8.16 32.45
CA ASN A 397 -15.09 -7.74 33.86
C ASN A 397 -16.29 -6.81 34.09
N SER A 398 -16.55 -5.90 33.14
CA SER A 398 -17.70 -5.00 33.17
C SER A 398 -18.01 -4.42 31.81
N ALA A 399 -19.28 -4.34 31.44
CA ALA A 399 -19.76 -3.53 30.32
C ALA A 399 -21.08 -2.83 30.64
N ASN A 400 -21.18 -1.56 30.25
CA ASN A 400 -22.46 -0.86 30.18
C ASN A 400 -23.02 -0.94 28.75
N LEU A 401 -23.89 -1.93 28.50
CA LEU A 401 -24.38 -2.25 27.17
C LEU A 401 -25.18 -1.11 26.53
N TYR A 402 -25.84 -0.27 27.34
CA TYR A 402 -26.53 0.91 26.84
C TYR A 402 -25.57 1.98 26.34
N LYS A 403 -24.53 2.29 27.13
CA LYS A 403 -23.53 3.29 26.76
C LYS A 403 -22.68 2.88 25.57
N LEU A 404 -22.49 1.57 25.38
CA LEU A 404 -21.81 0.98 24.22
C LEU A 404 -22.74 0.82 23.00
N ASN A 405 -23.98 1.31 23.06
CA ASN A 405 -25.01 1.17 22.01
C ASN A 405 -25.38 -0.29 21.64
N ILE A 406 -25.11 -1.25 22.52
CA ILE A 406 -25.44 -2.67 22.31
C ILE A 406 -26.90 -2.95 22.68
N ASP A 407 -27.34 -2.48 23.84
CA ASP A 407 -28.74 -2.52 24.26
C ASP A 407 -29.28 -1.09 24.36
N THR A 408 -29.86 -0.60 23.28
CA THR A 408 -30.40 0.78 23.20
C THR A 408 -31.72 0.96 23.94
N THR A 409 -32.32 -0.12 24.44
CA THR A 409 -33.67 -0.12 25.04
C THR A 409 -33.67 0.14 26.53
N ASP A 410 -32.57 -0.19 27.22
CA ASP A 410 -32.50 -0.10 28.68
C ASP A 410 -31.20 0.54 29.18
N LYS A 411 -31.34 1.71 29.80
CA LYS A 411 -30.25 2.50 30.39
C LYS A 411 -29.47 1.79 31.50
N LYS A 412 -30.03 0.73 32.09
CA LYS A 412 -29.43 -0.04 33.18
C LYS A 412 -28.80 -1.36 32.70
N SER A 413 -28.81 -1.60 31.39
CA SER A 413 -28.30 -2.82 30.78
C SER A 413 -26.78 -2.94 31.00
N THR A 414 -26.36 -3.95 31.76
CA THR A 414 -24.94 -4.23 32.02
C THR A 414 -24.66 -5.73 31.96
N ALA A 415 -23.40 -6.09 31.68
CA ALA A 415 -22.95 -7.48 31.64
C ALA A 415 -21.54 -7.63 32.23
N SER A 416 -21.30 -8.77 32.86
CA SER A 416 -19.97 -9.30 33.17
C SER A 416 -20.00 -10.81 33.06
N PHE A 417 -18.93 -11.42 32.57
CA PHE A 417 -18.81 -12.87 32.42
C PHE A 417 -17.38 -13.30 32.05
N LEU A 418 -17.06 -14.56 32.34
CA LEU A 418 -15.94 -15.25 31.73
C LEU A 418 -16.45 -16.28 30.72
N LEU A 419 -16.14 -16.09 29.45
CA LEU A 419 -16.47 -17.01 28.36
C LEU A 419 -15.23 -17.79 27.96
N LYS A 420 -15.29 -19.11 27.98
CA LYS A 420 -14.26 -19.99 27.40
C LYS A 420 -14.87 -20.79 26.27
N ALA A 421 -14.19 -20.86 25.13
CA ALA A 421 -14.65 -21.64 24.00
C ALA A 421 -13.50 -22.40 23.36
N LYS A 422 -13.73 -23.68 23.09
CA LYS A 422 -12.78 -24.53 22.40
C LYS A 422 -13.52 -25.44 21.44
N GLY A 423 -13.14 -25.44 20.18
CA GLY A 423 -13.84 -26.24 19.19
C GLY A 423 -13.37 -25.98 17.78
N LYS A 424 -14.26 -26.34 16.86
CA LYS A 424 -14.07 -26.15 15.43
C LYS A 424 -15.40 -25.82 14.74
N ALA A 425 -15.35 -24.99 13.71
CA ALA A 425 -16.53 -24.58 12.97
C ALA A 425 -16.18 -24.22 11.52
N THR A 426 -17.04 -24.60 10.57
CA THR A 426 -17.04 -24.01 9.22
C THR A 426 -17.84 -22.71 9.17
N ASP A 427 -18.90 -22.65 9.99
CA ASP A 427 -19.78 -21.50 10.20
C ASP A 427 -20.53 -21.68 11.53
N ALA A 428 -21.30 -20.68 11.95
CA ALA A 428 -22.04 -20.70 13.22
C ALA A 428 -23.03 -21.89 13.36
N SER A 429 -23.53 -22.44 12.25
CA SER A 429 -24.46 -23.58 12.25
C SER A 429 -23.75 -24.92 12.41
N ASN A 430 -22.44 -24.97 12.15
CA ASN A 430 -21.62 -26.18 12.19
C ASN A 430 -20.60 -26.16 13.34
N PHE A 431 -20.93 -25.47 14.42
CA PHE A 431 -20.12 -25.46 15.63
C PHE A 431 -20.02 -26.86 16.24
N ASN A 432 -18.80 -27.30 16.55
CA ASN A 432 -18.49 -28.53 17.25
C ASN A 432 -17.40 -28.25 18.30
N GLY A 433 -17.71 -28.45 19.58
CA GLY A 433 -16.84 -28.11 20.69
C GLY A 433 -17.61 -27.69 21.92
N ASN A 434 -16.92 -26.99 22.82
CA ASN A 434 -17.41 -26.62 24.13
C ASN A 434 -17.40 -25.10 24.28
N ILE A 435 -18.45 -24.55 24.86
CA ILE A 435 -18.55 -23.16 25.31
C ILE A 435 -18.94 -23.19 26.78
N SER A 436 -18.16 -22.56 27.63
CA SER A 436 -18.44 -22.40 29.05
C SER A 436 -18.58 -20.93 29.36
N LEU A 437 -19.74 -20.55 29.89
CA LEU A 437 -20.03 -19.22 30.40
C LEU A 437 -20.03 -19.30 31.93
N ILE A 438 -19.06 -18.62 32.56
CA ILE A 438 -18.70 -18.78 33.97
C ILE A 438 -18.91 -17.44 34.68
N ASN A 439 -19.44 -17.49 35.91
CA ASN A 439 -19.64 -16.36 36.81
C ASN A 439 -20.21 -15.12 36.12
N SER A 440 -21.34 -15.29 35.44
CA SER A 440 -21.95 -14.25 34.62
C SER A 440 -23.03 -13.52 35.37
N LEU A 441 -23.02 -12.20 35.27
CA LEU A 441 -24.03 -11.32 35.82
C LEU A 441 -24.55 -10.41 34.71
N PHE A 442 -25.86 -10.49 34.47
CA PHE A 442 -26.57 -9.58 33.58
C PHE A 442 -27.53 -8.74 34.40
N VAL A 443 -27.61 -7.45 34.11
CA VAL A 443 -28.58 -6.54 34.75
C VAL A 443 -29.42 -5.89 33.65
N LYS A 444 -30.75 -5.91 33.82
CA LYS A 444 -31.71 -5.28 32.92
C LYS A 444 -32.96 -4.88 33.68
N SER A 445 -33.45 -3.65 33.51
CA SER A 445 -34.66 -3.09 34.14
C SER A 445 -34.69 -3.29 35.66
N ASP A 446 -33.55 -3.03 36.33
CA ASP A 446 -33.32 -3.27 37.77
C ASP A 446 -33.34 -4.74 38.22
N LYS A 447 -33.43 -5.68 37.29
CA LYS A 447 -33.39 -7.12 37.58
C LYS A 447 -32.01 -7.66 37.29
N GLN A 448 -31.56 -8.58 38.14
CA GLN A 448 -30.28 -9.25 38.01
C GLN A 448 -30.49 -10.72 37.64
N LEU A 449 -29.66 -11.20 36.72
CA LEU A 449 -29.55 -12.61 36.36
C LEU A 449 -28.12 -13.06 36.61
N GLN A 450 -27.92 -13.81 37.69
CA GLN A 450 -26.66 -14.45 38.02
C GLN A 450 -26.65 -15.89 37.50
N LEU A 451 -25.65 -16.23 36.68
CA LEU A 451 -25.41 -17.57 36.16
C LEU A 451 -24.01 -18.01 36.59
N TYR A 452 -23.90 -19.06 37.41
CA TYR A 452 -22.60 -19.52 37.89
C TYR A 452 -21.84 -20.27 36.81
N ASN A 453 -22.46 -21.30 36.22
CA ASN A 453 -21.92 -22.06 35.10
C ASN A 453 -23.04 -22.35 34.10
N VAL A 454 -22.77 -22.09 32.83
CA VAL A 454 -23.54 -22.58 31.69
C VAL A 454 -22.57 -23.22 30.71
N ASP A 455 -22.68 -24.52 30.54
CA ASP A 455 -21.84 -25.31 29.64
C ASP A 455 -22.67 -25.75 28.44
N LEU A 456 -22.19 -25.44 27.25
CA LEU A 456 -22.72 -25.91 25.98
C LEU A 456 -21.69 -26.83 25.34
N VAL A 457 -22.11 -28.05 25.02
CA VAL A 457 -21.31 -29.04 24.30
C VAL A 457 -22.03 -29.40 23.02
N ALA A 458 -21.44 -29.07 21.88
CA ALA A 458 -21.92 -29.48 20.58
C ALA A 458 -21.00 -30.56 20.02
N ALA A 459 -21.54 -31.73 19.70
CA ALA A 459 -20.81 -32.80 19.05
C ALA A 459 -21.52 -33.17 17.75
N ARG A 460 -20.88 -32.93 16.61
CA ARG A 460 -21.43 -33.26 15.28
C ARG A 460 -20.57 -34.32 14.58
N SER A 461 -21.23 -35.33 14.04
CA SER A 461 -20.68 -36.33 13.12
C SER A 461 -21.47 -36.30 11.80
N LYS A 462 -21.11 -37.14 10.82
CA LYS A 462 -21.86 -37.27 9.56
C LYS A 462 -23.32 -37.69 9.77
N ASP A 463 -23.57 -38.54 10.77
CA ASP A 463 -24.86 -39.22 10.95
C ASP A 463 -25.65 -38.73 12.16
N SER A 464 -25.01 -37.98 13.08
CA SER A 464 -25.65 -37.51 14.32
C SER A 464 -25.10 -36.16 14.74
N ALA A 465 -25.97 -35.23 15.15
CA ALA A 465 -25.59 -34.07 15.92
C ALA A 465 -26.18 -34.15 17.32
N ARG A 466 -25.37 -33.81 18.32
CA ARG A 466 -25.76 -33.67 19.72
C ARG A 466 -25.45 -32.25 20.17
N LEU A 467 -26.40 -31.62 20.85
CA LEU A 467 -26.22 -30.36 21.56
C LEU A 467 -26.67 -30.59 22.99
N SER A 468 -25.77 -30.41 23.94
CA SER A 468 -26.07 -30.50 25.36
C SER A 468 -25.82 -29.14 25.99
N VAL A 469 -26.78 -28.62 26.75
CA VAL A 469 -26.65 -27.44 27.59
C VAL A 469 -26.83 -27.89 29.03
N SER A 470 -25.88 -27.57 29.90
CA SER A 470 -26.00 -27.79 31.34
C SER A 470 -25.82 -26.48 32.08
N SER A 471 -26.69 -26.23 33.04
CA SER A 471 -26.68 -25.01 33.84
C SER A 471 -27.34 -25.25 35.19
N SER A 472 -27.33 -24.23 36.06
CA SER A 472 -28.05 -24.25 37.33
C SER A 472 -29.58 -24.26 37.19
N PHE A 473 -30.11 -23.88 36.03
CA PHE A 473 -31.56 -23.70 35.80
C PHE A 473 -32.14 -24.67 34.75
N LEU A 474 -31.30 -25.25 33.90
CA LEU A 474 -31.68 -26.09 32.78
C LEU A 474 -30.58 -27.10 32.47
N ASP A 475 -30.93 -28.38 32.39
CA ASP A 475 -30.20 -29.35 31.57
C ASP A 475 -31.03 -29.65 30.33
N ALA A 476 -30.46 -29.48 29.14
CA ALA A 476 -31.10 -29.75 27.88
C ALA A 476 -30.18 -30.59 27.00
N GLU A 477 -30.75 -31.54 26.29
CA GLU A 477 -30.04 -32.31 25.27
C GLU A 477 -30.88 -32.42 24.02
N ILE A 478 -30.27 -32.23 22.86
CA ILE A 478 -30.89 -32.34 21.55
C ILE A 478 -30.03 -33.27 20.72
N THR A 479 -30.62 -34.32 20.17
CA THR A 479 -29.93 -35.30 19.32
C THR A 479 -30.67 -35.51 18.00
N GLY A 480 -29.98 -35.43 16.87
CA GLY A 480 -30.55 -35.65 15.54
C GLY A 480 -30.10 -34.62 14.51
N LYS A 481 -30.88 -34.42 13.45
CA LYS A 481 -30.63 -33.43 12.40
C LYS A 481 -31.34 -32.13 12.76
N TYR A 482 -30.56 -31.09 13.07
CA TYR A 482 -31.07 -29.75 13.32
C TYR A 482 -30.18 -28.69 12.67
N ASN A 483 -30.81 -27.61 12.21
CA ASN A 483 -30.16 -26.42 11.68
C ASN A 483 -30.32 -25.26 12.67
N PHE A 484 -29.21 -24.70 13.18
CA PHE A 484 -29.25 -23.62 14.18
C PHE A 484 -30.03 -22.38 13.75
N LYS A 485 -30.02 -22.02 12.46
CA LYS A 485 -30.75 -20.85 11.94
C LYS A 485 -32.26 -21.00 12.06
N THR A 486 -32.77 -22.22 11.83
CA THR A 486 -34.21 -22.50 11.91
C THR A 486 -34.61 -23.09 13.27
N PHE A 487 -33.65 -23.60 14.04
CA PHE A 487 -33.89 -24.23 15.33
C PHE A 487 -34.56 -23.27 16.31
N LEU A 488 -33.98 -22.09 16.58
CA LEU A 488 -34.51 -21.14 17.56
C LEU A 488 -35.93 -20.63 17.17
N PRO A 489 -36.19 -20.20 15.92
CA PRO A 489 -37.55 -19.90 15.47
C PRO A 489 -38.52 -21.09 15.60
N ALA A 490 -38.08 -22.32 15.27
CA ALA A 490 -38.90 -23.52 15.38
C ALA A 490 -39.22 -23.87 16.84
N THR A 491 -38.26 -23.72 17.76
CA THR A 491 -38.47 -23.99 19.19
C THR A 491 -39.39 -22.93 19.79
N LEU A 492 -39.20 -21.65 19.46
CA LEU A 492 -40.10 -20.58 19.91
C LEU A 492 -41.53 -20.80 19.38
N ARG A 493 -41.68 -21.28 18.14
CA ARG A 493 -43.00 -21.65 17.59
C ARG A 493 -43.63 -22.85 18.31
N ALA A 494 -42.85 -23.89 18.61
CA ALA A 494 -43.33 -25.05 19.36
C ALA A 494 -43.67 -24.71 20.82
N LEU A 495 -42.89 -23.84 21.47
CA LEU A 495 -43.18 -23.36 22.82
C LEU A 495 -44.45 -22.50 22.85
N ARG A 496 -44.77 -21.73 21.80
CA ARG A 496 -46.06 -21.02 21.71
C ARG A 496 -47.26 -21.95 21.80
N SER A 497 -47.21 -23.14 21.19
CA SER A 497 -48.33 -24.08 21.31
C SER A 497 -48.56 -24.58 22.74
N PHE A 498 -47.59 -24.41 23.64
CA PHE A 498 -47.72 -24.72 25.06
C PHE A 498 -47.97 -23.48 25.94
N VAL A 499 -47.87 -22.27 25.38
CA VAL A 499 -47.97 -21.01 26.12
C VAL A 499 -48.91 -20.05 25.38
N GLU A 500 -50.22 -20.22 25.55
CA GLU A 500 -51.24 -19.31 25.01
C GLU A 500 -51.08 -17.86 25.49
N ALA A 501 -50.34 -17.62 26.59
CA ALA A 501 -50.17 -16.31 27.22
C ALA A 501 -48.99 -15.46 26.67
N ALA A 502 -48.17 -15.98 25.75
CA ALA A 502 -47.01 -15.26 25.24
C ALA A 502 -47.34 -14.55 23.91
N ASN A 503 -47.68 -13.26 23.98
CA ASN A 503 -47.78 -12.33 22.84
C ASN A 503 -46.40 -12.15 22.16
N LEU A 504 -45.91 -13.19 21.49
CA LEU A 504 -44.67 -13.17 20.73
C LEU A 504 -45.00 -12.77 19.28
N ASP A 505 -44.36 -11.74 18.74
CA ASP A 505 -44.56 -11.24 17.37
C ASP A 505 -44.39 -12.34 16.31
N THR A 506 -45.16 -12.30 15.22
CA THR A 506 -45.19 -13.33 14.17
C THR A 506 -43.83 -13.51 13.48
N ILE A 507 -43.00 -14.45 13.98
CA ILE A 507 -41.79 -14.86 13.28
C ILE A 507 -42.21 -15.67 12.04
N HIS A 508 -42.19 -15.02 10.88
CA HIS A 508 -42.34 -15.68 9.60
C HIS A 508 -41.07 -16.48 9.31
N ALA A 509 -41.10 -17.80 9.54
CA ALA A 509 -40.00 -18.69 9.20
C ALA A 509 -40.41 -19.60 8.04
N ALA A 510 -40.04 -19.22 6.82
CA ALA A 510 -39.98 -20.14 5.69
C ALA A 510 -38.89 -21.21 5.95
N GLY A 511 -39.13 -22.47 5.56
CA GLY A 511 -38.09 -23.52 5.58
C GLY A 511 -38.00 -24.40 6.84
N LEU A 512 -39.11 -24.67 7.53
CA LEU A 512 -39.14 -25.51 8.75
C LEU A 512 -38.99 -27.04 8.51
N HIS A 513 -38.72 -27.48 7.27
CA HIS A 513 -38.83 -28.89 6.87
C HIS A 513 -37.59 -29.77 7.16
N ASP A 514 -36.46 -29.20 7.61
CA ASP A 514 -35.18 -29.93 7.71
C ASP A 514 -34.78 -30.36 9.14
N ASN A 515 -35.70 -30.30 10.10
CA ASN A 515 -35.41 -30.61 11.50
C ASN A 515 -36.04 -31.94 11.94
N SER A 516 -35.20 -32.95 12.25
CA SER A 516 -35.60 -34.25 12.80
C SER A 516 -34.70 -34.58 13.98
N PHE A 517 -35.17 -34.25 15.19
CA PHE A 517 -34.38 -34.40 16.41
C PHE A 517 -35.23 -34.90 17.58
N LYS A 518 -34.58 -35.57 18.51
CA LYS A 518 -35.08 -35.88 19.86
C LYS A 518 -34.53 -34.81 20.81
N TYR A 519 -35.30 -34.50 21.85
CA TYR A 519 -34.87 -33.59 22.89
C TYR A 519 -35.18 -34.16 24.27
N SER A 520 -34.38 -33.76 25.25
CA SER A 520 -34.60 -33.96 26.68
C SER A 520 -34.39 -32.63 27.38
N LEU A 521 -35.29 -32.26 28.29
CA LEU A 521 -35.27 -31.00 29.01
C LEU A 521 -35.58 -31.30 30.48
N ALA A 522 -34.62 -31.03 31.36
CA ALA A 522 -34.79 -31.06 32.80
C ALA A 522 -34.67 -29.63 33.33
N ILE A 523 -35.82 -29.05 33.67
CA ILE A 523 -35.92 -27.70 34.21
C ILE A 523 -35.65 -27.77 35.72
N LYS A 524 -34.68 -27.00 36.20
CA LYS A 524 -34.30 -26.88 37.62
C LYS A 524 -34.95 -25.64 38.22
N GLU A 525 -34.17 -24.69 38.74
CA GLU A 525 -34.67 -23.43 39.30
C GLU A 525 -34.72 -22.32 38.23
N THR A 526 -35.92 -21.93 37.80
CA THR A 526 -36.12 -20.96 36.71
C THR A 526 -36.49 -19.56 37.14
N ARG A 527 -36.79 -19.32 38.42
CA ARG A 527 -37.29 -18.01 38.91
C ARG A 527 -36.39 -16.84 38.51
N GLY A 528 -35.06 -17.02 38.56
CA GLY A 528 -34.12 -15.99 38.17
C GLY A 528 -34.29 -15.54 36.71
N ILE A 529 -34.39 -16.51 35.79
CA ILE A 529 -34.51 -16.24 34.34
C ILE A 529 -35.89 -15.72 33.98
N THR A 530 -36.96 -16.33 34.49
CA THR A 530 -38.33 -15.89 34.19
C THR A 530 -38.58 -14.48 34.71
N ASN A 531 -38.08 -14.16 35.92
CA ASN A 531 -38.13 -12.80 36.45
C ASN A 531 -37.35 -11.83 35.58
N PHE A 532 -36.10 -12.16 35.21
CA PHE A 532 -35.24 -11.30 34.41
C PHE A 532 -35.82 -11.01 33.02
N LEU A 533 -36.32 -12.03 32.32
CA LEU A 533 -36.87 -11.89 30.97
C LEU A 533 -38.30 -11.31 30.93
N CYS A 534 -38.91 -11.02 32.08
CA CYS A 534 -40.34 -10.66 32.18
C CYS A 534 -41.28 -11.69 31.51
N LEU A 535 -40.85 -12.95 31.40
CA LEU A 535 -41.71 -14.02 30.91
C LEU A 535 -42.72 -14.33 32.03
N ILE A 536 -43.99 -14.01 31.80
CA ILE A 536 -45.10 -14.47 32.65
C ILE A 536 -45.28 -15.97 32.40
N LEU A 537 -44.32 -16.77 32.87
CA LEU A 537 -44.35 -18.22 32.82
C LEU A 537 -44.02 -18.73 34.22
N LYS A 538 -45.07 -18.96 35.02
CA LYS A 538 -44.99 -19.84 36.18
C LYS A 538 -44.99 -21.28 35.66
N LEU A 539 -43.83 -21.78 35.25
CA LEU A 539 -43.65 -23.22 35.05
C LEU A 539 -43.58 -23.86 36.43
N ALA A 540 -44.71 -24.35 36.91
CA ALA A 540 -44.75 -25.22 38.07
C ALA A 540 -43.96 -26.50 37.72
N ALA A 541 -43.04 -26.90 38.61
CA ALA A 541 -42.43 -28.21 38.54
C ALA A 541 -43.55 -29.26 38.63
N ILE A 542 -43.91 -29.85 37.49
CA ILE A 542 -44.74 -31.05 37.45
C ILE A 542 -43.76 -32.21 37.66
N PRO A 543 -43.87 -32.99 38.74
CA PRO A 543 -43.08 -34.20 38.87
C PRO A 543 -43.63 -35.28 37.93
N LEU A 544 -42.68 -35.92 37.23
CA LEU A 544 -42.72 -37.12 36.37
C LEU A 544 -43.18 -36.93 34.92
#